data_AF-A0A9W8Y9U8-F1
#
_entry.id   AF-A0A9W8Y9U8-F1
#
_cell.length_a   1.000
_cell.length_b   1.000
_cell.length_c   1.000
_cell.angle_alpha   90.00
_cell.angle_beta   90.00
_cell.angle_gamma   90.00
#
_symmetry.space_group_name_H-M   'P 1'
#
loop_
_entity.id
_entity.type
_entity.pdbx_description
1 polymer ?
#
loop_
_entity_poly.entity_id
_entity_poly.type
_entity_poly.pdbx_seq_one_letter_code
_entity_poly.pdbx_strand_id
1 'polypeptide(L)'
;MAISWIHPVRGVQALLSVVVLGLMAYVSSWWSSHWRQLSPSEVNFMIFAPAWSILALTALLVIPMKFSHLLASPAARYGMLGLEALTMLFWFGGFIAMAVFLSDRICFGTVCDVARAGTVISAFNWVAWTVTFVFGVIGVVKGGAMSFGKKRTVTKEVDMHQGV
;
A
#
# COMPACT_ATOMS: atom_id res chain seq x y z
N MET A 1 -19.34 -4.63 13.89
CA MET A 1 -17.98 -4.27 13.45
C MET A 1 -18.14 -3.30 12.28
N ALA A 2 -17.90 -2.01 12.47
CA ALA A 2 -17.94 -1.07 11.35
C ALA A 2 -16.76 -1.40 10.43
N ILE A 3 -17.02 -1.61 9.13
CA ILE A 3 -15.93 -1.79 8.17
C ILE A 3 -15.15 -0.46 8.14
N SER A 4 -13.96 -0.46 8.75
CA SER A 4 -13.09 0.70 8.70
C SER A 4 -12.69 0.93 7.24
N TRP A 5 -12.82 2.17 6.75
CA TRP A 5 -12.46 2.60 5.39
C TRP A 5 -11.08 2.09 4.92
N ILE A 6 -10.17 1.82 5.86
CA ILE A 6 -8.85 1.28 5.56
C ILE A 6 -8.87 -0.12 4.92
N HIS A 7 -9.79 -1.01 5.30
CA HIS A 7 -9.83 -2.38 4.80
C HIS A 7 -10.07 -2.50 3.28
N PRO A 8 -11.05 -1.79 2.68
CA PRO A 8 -11.19 -1.81 1.22
C PRO A 8 -9.98 -1.21 0.51
N VAL A 9 -9.36 -0.15 1.05
CA VAL A 9 -8.13 0.44 0.48
C VAL A 9 -6.97 -0.57 0.49
N ARG A 10 -6.83 -1.36 1.55
CA ARG A 10 -5.86 -2.47 1.62
C ARG A 10 -6.13 -3.54 0.56
N GLY A 11 -7.40 -3.85 0.32
CA GLY A 11 -7.82 -4.76 -0.74
C GLY A 11 -7.41 -4.25 -2.13
N VAL A 12 -7.60 -2.95 -2.39
CA VAL A 12 -7.14 -2.31 -3.63
C VAL A 12 -5.61 -2.36 -3.74
N GLN A 13 -4.88 -2.02 -2.68
CA GLN A 13 -3.41 -2.09 -2.67
C GLN A 13 -2.90 -3.50 -2.97
N ALA A 14 -3.52 -4.53 -2.39
CA ALA A 14 -3.19 -5.93 -2.62
C ALA A 14 -3.47 -6.33 -4.09
N LEU A 15 -4.66 -6.00 -4.59
CA LEU A 15 -5.07 -6.33 -5.94
C LEU A 15 -4.14 -5.70 -6.98
N LEU A 16 -3.88 -4.39 -6.87
CA LEU A 16 -2.98 -3.68 -7.77
C LEU A 16 -1.57 -4.26 -7.71
N SER A 17 -1.09 -4.65 -6.52
CA SER A 17 0.22 -5.29 -6.36
C SER A 17 0.29 -6.65 -7.10
N VAL A 18 -0.75 -7.48 -6.99
CA VAL A 18 -0.81 -8.77 -7.70
C VAL A 18 -0.87 -8.58 -9.21
N VAL A 19 -1.67 -7.61 -9.68
CA VAL A 19 -1.75 -7.28 -11.12
C VAL A 19 -0.41 -6.85 -11.65
N VAL A 20 0.27 -5.90 -10.99
CA VAL A 20 1.59 -5.43 -11.39
C VAL A 20 2.62 -6.56 -11.37
N LEU A 21 2.61 -7.41 -10.33
CA LEU A 21 3.51 -8.56 -10.24
C LEU A 21 3.35 -9.49 -11.45
N GLY A 22 2.11 -9.79 -11.85
CA GLY A 22 1.83 -10.61 -13.04
C GLY A 22 2.29 -9.97 -14.34
N LEU A 23 2.00 -8.68 -14.55
CA LEU A 23 2.41 -7.95 -15.74
C LEU A 23 3.94 -7.88 -15.86
N MET A 24 4.64 -7.64 -14.74
CA MET A 24 6.10 -7.53 -14.74
C MET A 24 6.81 -8.87 -14.84
N ALA A 25 6.23 -9.92 -14.25
CA ALA A 25 6.70 -11.29 -14.47
C ALA A 25 6.60 -11.68 -15.95
N TYR A 26 5.50 -11.31 -16.62
CA TYR A 26 5.36 -11.49 -18.06
C TYR A 26 6.47 -10.74 -18.84
N VAL A 27 6.65 -9.43 -18.59
CA VAL A 27 7.71 -8.63 -19.25
C VAL A 27 9.09 -9.23 -19.01
N SER A 28 9.37 -9.69 -17.79
CA SER A 28 10.63 -10.36 -17.45
C SER A 28 10.81 -11.67 -18.22
N SER A 29 9.78 -12.52 -18.29
CA SER A 29 9.84 -13.79 -19.01
C SER A 29 10.00 -13.61 -20.52
N TRP A 30 9.43 -12.53 -21.07
CA TRP A 30 9.62 -12.18 -22.47
C TRP A 30 11.08 -11.85 -22.78
N TRP A 31 11.78 -11.16 -21.86
CA TRP A 31 13.19 -10.86 -22.03
C TRP A 31 14.06 -12.13 -22.11
N SER A 32 13.77 -13.11 -21.25
CA SER A 32 14.49 -14.38 -21.25
C SER A 32 14.15 -15.26 -22.47
N SER A 33 12.94 -15.19 -22.99
CA SER A 33 12.53 -16.02 -24.16
C SER A 33 12.93 -15.40 -25.50
N HIS A 34 12.72 -14.09 -25.68
CA HIS A 34 12.97 -13.40 -26.94
C HIS A 34 14.44 -13.00 -27.11
N TRP A 35 15.03 -12.38 -26.08
CA TRP A 35 16.42 -11.90 -26.13
C TRP A 35 17.42 -12.90 -25.56
N ARG A 36 16.96 -13.92 -24.83
CA ARG A 36 17.83 -14.84 -24.06
C ARG A 36 18.77 -14.10 -23.12
N GLN A 37 18.28 -13.01 -22.54
CA GLN A 37 19.03 -12.15 -21.64
C GLN A 37 18.26 -11.89 -20.34
N LEU A 38 18.98 -11.38 -19.35
CA LEU A 38 18.42 -10.92 -18.09
C LEU A 38 17.56 -9.68 -18.31
N SER A 39 16.44 -9.63 -17.61
CA SER A 39 15.56 -8.48 -17.58
C SER A 39 16.27 -7.25 -17.00
N PRO A 40 15.91 -6.06 -17.48
CA PRO A 40 16.37 -4.78 -16.94
C PRO A 40 16.08 -4.62 -15.45
N SER A 41 16.91 -3.85 -14.75
CA SER A 41 16.77 -3.62 -13.30
C SER A 41 15.45 -2.97 -12.91
N GLU A 42 14.88 -2.13 -13.76
CA GLU A 42 13.62 -1.41 -13.53
C GLU A 42 12.44 -2.38 -13.50
N VAL A 43 12.44 -3.37 -14.41
CA VAL A 43 11.45 -4.46 -14.43
C VAL A 43 11.58 -5.31 -13.18
N ASN A 44 12.82 -5.69 -12.81
CA ASN A 44 13.09 -6.50 -11.64
C ASN A 44 12.68 -5.79 -10.34
N PHE A 45 12.91 -4.48 -10.26
CA PHE A 45 12.46 -3.67 -9.13
C PHE A 45 10.93 -3.61 -9.05
N MET A 46 10.24 -3.52 -10.19
CA MET A 46 8.78 -3.61 -10.25
C MET A 46 8.21 -5.03 -10.01
N ILE A 47 9.04 -6.07 -9.93
CA ILE A 47 8.67 -7.39 -9.39
C ILE A 47 8.89 -7.43 -7.87
N PHE A 48 9.99 -6.85 -7.41
CA PHE A 48 10.32 -6.75 -5.99
C PHE A 48 9.28 -5.93 -5.21
N ALA A 49 8.93 -4.73 -5.69
CA ALA A 49 8.02 -3.81 -5.00
C ALA A 49 6.64 -4.44 -4.66
N PRO A 50 5.93 -5.12 -5.58
CA PRO A 50 4.69 -5.81 -5.22
C PRO A 50 4.90 -7.01 -4.30
N ALA A 51 5.98 -7.78 -4.45
CA ALA A 51 6.29 -8.88 -3.54
C ALA A 51 6.54 -8.38 -2.10
N TRP A 52 7.31 -7.31 -1.97
CA TRP A 52 7.50 -6.59 -0.71
C TRP A 52 6.17 -6.06 -0.16
N SER A 53 5.32 -5.49 -1.00
CA SER A 53 4.03 -4.93 -0.60
C SER A 53 3.09 -5.99 -0.04
N ILE A 54 3.09 -7.20 -0.61
CA ILE A 54 2.31 -8.32 -0.08
C ILE A 54 2.78 -8.66 1.34
N LEU A 55 4.10 -8.75 1.56
CA LEU A 55 4.67 -8.97 2.90
C LEU A 55 4.30 -7.81 3.85
N ALA A 56 4.47 -6.56 3.42
CA ALA A 56 4.12 -5.39 4.20
C ALA A 56 2.63 -5.37 4.60
N LEU A 57 1.73 -5.70 3.67
CA LEU A 57 0.29 -5.79 3.93
C LEU A 57 -0.03 -6.89 4.95
N THR A 58 0.64 -8.04 4.88
CA THR A 58 0.45 -9.08 5.90
C THR A 58 0.85 -8.60 7.29
N ALA A 59 1.97 -7.88 7.43
CA ALA A 59 2.37 -7.28 8.69
C ALA A 59 1.36 -6.23 9.18
N LEU A 60 0.92 -5.33 8.29
CA LEU A 60 -0.03 -4.27 8.60
C LEU A 60 -1.43 -4.77 8.99
N LEU A 61 -1.81 -5.97 8.54
CA LEU A 61 -3.08 -6.60 8.92
C LEU A 61 -2.94 -7.47 10.18
N VAL A 62 -1.89 -8.28 10.27
CA VAL A 62 -1.71 -9.24 11.38
C VAL A 62 -1.41 -8.54 12.70
N ILE A 63 -0.56 -7.50 12.70
CA ILE A 63 -0.17 -6.80 13.93
C ILE A 63 -1.38 -6.18 14.66
N PRO A 64 -2.26 -5.37 14.04
CA PRO A 64 -3.41 -4.82 14.75
C PRO A 64 -4.44 -5.89 15.15
N MET A 65 -4.53 -7.01 14.41
CA MET A 65 -5.47 -8.09 14.71
C MET A 65 -5.03 -8.98 15.87
N LYS A 66 -3.76 -9.44 15.88
CA LYS A 66 -3.25 -10.41 16.88
C LYS A 66 -2.47 -9.75 18.02
N PHE A 67 -1.86 -8.60 17.76
CA PHE A 67 -0.93 -7.95 18.69
C PHE A 67 -1.35 -6.52 19.00
N SER A 68 -2.64 -6.33 19.29
CA SER A 68 -3.20 -5.02 19.67
C SER A 68 -2.50 -4.38 20.87
N HIS A 69 -1.93 -5.17 21.78
CA HIS A 69 -1.12 -4.68 22.91
C HIS A 69 0.17 -3.97 22.47
N LEU A 70 0.77 -4.38 21.34
CA LEU A 70 1.99 -3.74 20.83
C LEU A 70 1.71 -2.34 20.30
N LEU A 71 0.48 -2.06 19.83
CA LEU A 71 0.07 -0.73 19.39
C LEU A 71 -0.03 0.28 20.55
N ALA A 72 0.06 -0.16 21.81
CA ALA A 72 0.22 0.76 22.94
C ALA A 72 1.60 1.41 22.94
N SER A 73 2.62 0.72 22.43
CA SER A 73 3.98 1.25 22.33
C SER A 73 4.09 2.27 21.19
N PRO A 74 4.75 3.42 21.40
CA PRO A 74 4.99 4.40 20.34
C PRO A 74 5.88 3.81 19.24
N ALA A 75 6.84 2.94 19.61
CA ALA A 75 7.76 2.29 18.67
C ALA A 75 7.01 1.47 17.60
N ALA A 76 6.00 0.68 17.99
CA ALA A 76 5.22 -0.10 17.01
C ALA A 76 4.43 0.80 16.04
N ARG A 77 3.89 1.93 16.53
CA ARG A 77 3.17 2.90 15.69
C ARG A 77 4.08 3.55 14.66
N TYR A 78 5.27 3.98 15.08
CA TYR A 78 6.27 4.52 14.16
C TYR A 78 6.81 3.46 13.20
N GLY A 79 6.96 2.21 13.65
CA GLY A 79 7.36 1.10 12.78
C GLY A 79 6.35 0.83 11.67
N MET A 80 5.05 0.81 11.99
CA MET A 80 3.98 0.69 10.98
C MET A 80 3.97 1.86 9.99
N LEU A 81 4.14 3.09 10.51
CA LEU A 81 4.21 4.27 9.67
C LEU A 81 5.45 4.26 8.77
N GLY A 82 6.58 3.77 9.27
CA GLY A 82 7.80 3.58 8.51
C GLY A 82 7.65 2.53 7.41
N LEU A 83 6.93 1.44 7.69
CA LEU A 83 6.62 0.41 6.69
C LEU A 83 5.73 0.94 5.56
N GLU A 84 4.73 1.76 5.88
CA GLU A 84 3.92 2.50 4.91
C GLU A 84 4.79 3.45 4.06
N ALA A 85 5.62 4.26 4.71
CA ALA A 85 6.50 5.22 4.05
C ALA A 85 7.45 4.52 3.07
N LEU A 86 8.10 3.45 3.51
CA LEU A 86 9.04 2.68 2.72
C LEU A 86 8.35 2.07 1.50
N THR A 87 7.16 1.49 1.70
CA THR A 87 6.40 0.88 0.61
C THR A 87 5.94 1.95 -0.38
N MET A 88 5.46 3.10 0.09
CA MET A 88 5.10 4.25 -0.76
C MET A 88 6.30 4.71 -1.60
N LEU A 89 7.49 4.84 -1.01
CA LEU A 89 8.70 5.25 -1.71
C LEU A 89 9.14 4.22 -2.76
N PHE A 90 9.01 2.92 -2.48
CA PHE A 90 9.29 1.88 -3.48
C PHE A 90 8.35 1.97 -4.68
N TRP A 91 7.05 2.17 -4.46
CA TRP A 91 6.13 2.38 -5.58
C TRP A 91 6.46 3.65 -6.35
N PHE A 92 6.76 4.76 -5.66
CA PHE A 92 7.14 6.03 -6.29
C PHE A 92 8.37 5.88 -7.20
N GLY A 93 9.47 5.37 -6.65
CA GLY A 93 10.70 5.17 -7.40
C GLY A 93 10.52 4.17 -8.54
N GLY A 94 9.74 3.11 -8.33
CA GLY A 94 9.56 2.04 -9.30
C GLY A 94 8.80 2.47 -10.54
N PHE A 95 7.66 3.17 -10.38
CA PHE A 95 6.90 3.61 -11.54
C PHE A 95 7.64 4.71 -12.32
N ILE A 96 8.36 5.60 -11.64
CA ILE A 96 9.16 6.65 -12.30
C ILE A 96 10.32 6.02 -13.07
N ALA A 97 11.07 5.11 -12.47
CA ALA A 97 12.17 4.41 -13.14
C ALA A 97 11.68 3.69 -14.39
N MET A 98 10.55 2.98 -14.31
CA MET A 98 9.96 2.32 -15.47
C MET A 98 9.41 3.29 -16.51
N ALA A 99 8.88 4.44 -16.12
CA ALA A 99 8.42 5.47 -17.06
C ALA A 99 9.58 6.07 -17.86
N VAL A 100 10.70 6.41 -17.21
CA VAL A 100 11.91 6.92 -17.86
C VAL A 100 12.48 5.88 -18.82
N PHE A 101 12.61 4.64 -18.34
CA PHE A 101 13.09 3.50 -19.12
C PHE A 101 12.28 3.22 -20.39
N LEU A 102 10.96 3.43 -20.36
CA LEU A 102 10.09 3.32 -21.52
C LEU A 102 10.11 4.55 -22.43
N SER A 103 10.43 5.73 -21.89
CA SER A 103 10.48 6.99 -22.63
C SER A 103 11.76 7.12 -23.45
N ASP A 104 12.87 6.61 -22.94
CA ASP A 104 14.18 6.67 -23.62
C ASP A 104 14.28 5.71 -24.82
N ARG A 105 13.23 4.91 -25.09
CA ARG A 105 13.30 3.85 -26.09
C ARG A 105 12.06 3.74 -26.94
N ILE A 106 12.30 3.41 -28.20
CA ILE A 106 11.25 3.03 -29.13
C ILE A 106 10.78 1.61 -28.76
N CYS A 107 9.61 1.53 -28.13
CA CYS A 107 9.01 0.28 -27.65
C CYS A 107 7.69 0.04 -28.39
N PHE A 108 7.62 -1.04 -29.19
CA PHE A 108 6.42 -1.47 -29.90
C PHE A 108 6.08 -2.93 -29.61
N GLY A 109 4.78 -3.26 -29.72
CA GLY A 109 4.25 -4.60 -29.53
C GLY A 109 3.66 -4.82 -28.14
N THR A 110 3.06 -6.00 -27.96
CA THR A 110 2.23 -6.33 -26.79
C THR A 110 2.99 -6.21 -25.46
N VAL A 111 4.28 -6.52 -25.44
CA VAL A 111 5.10 -6.44 -24.22
C VAL A 111 5.31 -5.00 -23.78
N CYS A 112 5.45 -4.09 -24.72
CA CYS A 112 5.56 -2.66 -24.44
C CYS A 112 4.24 -2.10 -23.92
N ASP A 113 3.11 -2.53 -24.49
CA ASP A 113 1.79 -2.14 -24.00
C ASP A 113 1.54 -2.67 -22.59
N VAL A 114 1.95 -3.91 -22.31
CA VAL A 114 1.91 -4.50 -20.96
C VAL A 114 2.82 -3.74 -20.00
N ALA A 115 4.03 -3.37 -20.43
CA ALA A 115 4.94 -2.58 -19.61
C ALA A 115 4.36 -1.20 -19.28
N ARG A 116 3.80 -0.50 -20.27
CA ARG A 116 3.10 0.80 -20.11
C ARG A 116 1.92 0.67 -19.15
N ALA A 117 1.08 -0.33 -19.34
CA ALA A 117 -0.05 -0.60 -18.45
C ALA A 117 0.43 -0.86 -17.01
N GLY A 118 1.48 -1.68 -16.83
CA GLY A 118 2.08 -1.94 -15.53
C GLY A 118 2.62 -0.67 -14.85
N THR A 119 3.28 0.22 -15.60
CA THR A 119 3.75 1.51 -15.10
C THR A 119 2.59 2.39 -14.60
N VAL A 120 1.52 2.51 -15.39
CA VAL A 120 0.33 3.31 -15.02
C VAL A 120 -0.37 2.73 -13.78
N ILE A 121 -0.57 1.41 -13.74
CA ILE A 121 -1.18 0.73 -12.58
C ILE A 121 -0.32 0.94 -11.32
N SER A 122 1.01 0.96 -11.47
CA SER A 122 1.93 1.22 -10.37
C SER A 122 1.83 2.65 -9.84
N ALA A 123 1.60 3.64 -10.71
CA ALA A 123 1.33 5.01 -10.29
C ALA A 123 0.02 5.10 -9.49
N PHE A 124 -1.05 4.40 -9.90
CA PHE A 124 -2.28 4.32 -9.10
C PHE A 124 -2.06 3.65 -7.75
N ASN A 125 -1.26 2.59 -7.72
CA ASN A 125 -0.95 1.93 -6.46
C ASN A 125 -0.12 2.82 -5.53
N TRP A 126 0.83 3.59 -6.08
CA TRP A 126 1.56 4.62 -5.34
C TRP A 126 0.61 5.64 -4.70
N VAL A 127 -0.40 6.12 -5.43
CA VAL A 127 -1.43 7.01 -4.86
C VAL A 127 -2.16 6.33 -3.71
N ALA A 128 -2.56 5.06 -3.86
CA ALA A 128 -3.23 4.32 -2.78
C ALA A 128 -2.36 4.22 -1.52
N TRP A 129 -1.06 3.93 -1.65
CA TRP A 129 -0.09 3.91 -0.54
C TRP A 129 0.16 5.30 0.06
N THR A 130 0.19 6.34 -0.78
CA THR A 130 0.36 7.73 -0.31
C THR A 130 -0.83 8.17 0.53
N VAL A 131 -2.05 7.84 0.08
CA VAL A 131 -3.26 8.13 0.84
C VAL A 131 -3.21 7.46 2.21
N THR A 132 -2.92 6.16 2.29
CA THR A 132 -2.84 5.46 3.59
C THR A 132 -1.73 6.00 4.48
N PHE A 133 -0.58 6.34 3.91
CA PHE A 133 0.53 6.94 4.63
C PHE A 133 0.15 8.31 5.23
N VAL A 134 -0.43 9.22 4.43
CA VAL A 134 -0.84 10.57 4.89
C VAL A 134 -1.86 10.47 6.02
N PHE A 135 -2.88 9.61 5.89
CA PHE A 135 -3.83 9.38 6.97
C PHE A 135 -3.17 8.76 8.22
N GLY A 136 -2.17 7.90 8.04
CA GLY A 136 -1.34 7.38 9.13
C GLY A 136 -0.57 8.48 9.87
N VAL A 137 0.09 9.39 9.13
CA VAL A 137 0.81 10.54 9.69
C VAL A 137 -0.14 11.43 10.50
N ILE A 138 -1.31 11.78 9.93
CA ILE A 138 -2.31 12.60 10.62
C ILE A 138 -2.76 11.93 11.93
N GLY A 139 -2.95 10.61 11.91
CA GLY A 139 -3.31 9.83 13.10
C GLY A 139 -2.25 9.90 14.20
N VAL A 140 -0.97 9.83 13.84
CA VAL A 140 0.14 9.92 14.81
C VAL A 140 0.31 11.36 15.34
N VAL A 141 0.27 12.37 14.46
CA VAL A 141 0.51 13.77 14.82
C VAL A 141 -0.61 14.35 15.69
N LYS A 142 -1.88 14.01 15.44
CA LYS A 142 -3.00 14.52 16.25
C LYS A 142 -3.11 13.88 17.64
N GLY A 143 -2.15 13.03 18.05
CA GLY A 143 -2.11 12.41 19.39
C GLY A 143 -3.26 11.44 19.69
N GLY A 144 -4.13 11.21 18.72
CA GLY A 144 -5.26 10.31 18.84
C GLY A 144 -4.78 8.89 18.64
N ALA A 145 -4.75 8.11 19.72
CA ALA A 145 -5.03 6.70 19.58
C ALA A 145 -6.17 6.56 18.57
N MET A 146 -5.97 5.75 17.53
CA MET A 146 -6.99 5.42 16.57
C MET A 146 -8.09 4.64 17.30
N SER A 147 -8.92 5.33 18.09
CA SER A 147 -10.18 4.84 18.62
C SER A 147 -11.19 4.95 17.48
N PHE A 148 -10.95 4.13 16.45
CA PHE A 148 -11.91 3.90 15.40
C PHE A 148 -12.97 2.95 15.98
N GLY A 149 -14.08 3.52 16.45
CA GLY A 149 -15.28 2.73 16.75
C GLY A 149 -15.91 2.84 18.14
N LYS A 150 -15.59 3.82 18.99
CA LYS A 150 -16.50 4.12 20.11
C LYS A 150 -17.55 5.11 19.60
N LYS A 151 -18.73 4.60 19.21
CA LYS A 151 -19.95 5.42 19.16
C LYS A 151 -19.95 6.24 20.45
N ARG A 152 -20.10 7.56 20.32
CA ARG A 152 -20.35 8.47 21.43
C ARG A 152 -21.63 7.95 22.09
N THR A 153 -21.51 7.13 23.13
CA THR A 153 -22.64 6.82 23.99
C THR A 153 -22.98 8.16 24.60
N VAL A 154 -24.01 8.81 24.05
CA VAL A 154 -24.66 9.93 24.70
C VAL A 154 -25.17 9.36 26.01
N THR A 155 -24.41 9.54 27.09
CA THR A 155 -24.94 9.38 28.43
C THR A 155 -26.04 10.41 28.52
N LYS A 156 -27.28 9.96 28.29
CA LYS A 156 -28.46 10.73 28.60
C LYS A 156 -28.38 10.90 30.12
N GLU A 157 -27.98 12.09 30.55
CA GLU A 157 -28.05 12.51 31.93
C GLU A 157 -29.52 12.34 32.33
N VAL A 158 -29.80 11.29 33.10
CA VAL A 158 -31.10 11.10 33.71
C VAL A 158 -31.08 12.07 34.88
N ASP A 159 -31.58 13.28 34.64
CA ASP A 159 -31.99 14.18 35.71
C ASP A 159 -32.96 13.40 36.60
N MET A 160 -32.45 12.92 37.74
CA MET A 160 -33.29 12.45 38.82
C MET A 160 -33.94 13.70 39.40
N HIS A 161 -35.10 14.07 38.87
CA HIS A 161 -36.04 14.91 39.59
C HIS A 161 -36.33 14.21 40.92
N GLN A 162 -35.63 14.61 41.98
CA GLN A 162 -36.11 14.44 43.35
C GLN A 162 -37.40 15.25 43.46
N GLY A 163 -38.52 14.58 43.17
CA GLY A 163 -39.82 15.01 43.65
C GLY A 163 -39.83 14.80 45.16
N VAL A 164 -39.85 15.92 45.88
CA VAL A 164 -40.39 16.04 47.24
C VAL A 164 -41.87 15.69 47.27
#